data_AF-A0A6G0W2H8-F1
#
_entry.id   AF-A0A6G0W2H8-F1
#
_cell.length_a   1.000
_cell.length_b   1.000
_cell.length_c   1.000
_cell.angle_alpha   90.00
_cell.angle_beta   90.00
_cell.angle_gamma   90.00
#
_symmetry.space_group_name_H-M   'P 1'
#
loop_
_entity.id
_entity.type
_entity.pdbx_description
1 polymer ?
#
loop_
_entity_poly.entity_id
_entity_poly.type
_entity_poly.pdbx_seq_one_letter_code
_entity_poly.pdbx_strand_id
1 'polypeptide(L)'
;MEESKFQLFNLQDTLKTNLDEYFCYMEEISNIVVLTCPTNLDILLSRSNHIFVDGTFLHLPKYYDQLYTIHMLQNGINVLISLANCNFHFDYEISSHNAIKECFPNSKIMACRFHLGQNWFRKIQSNSDLLKENNSKSEIGLWLKCFFALGFLPENLVGDGFSCLTENAPTDNFYFADYIYLTIMYALKRFFHQLFGLINL
;
A
#
# COMPACT_ATOMS: atom_id res chain seq x y z
N MET A 1 -13.89 -9.84 23.51
CA MET A 1 -13.85 -8.78 22.49
C MET A 1 -14.48 -7.50 23.03
N GLU A 2 -15.77 -7.48 23.35
CA GLU A 2 -16.41 -6.41 24.13
C GLU A 2 -15.67 -6.10 25.44
N GLU A 3 -15.34 -7.14 26.21
CA GLU A 3 -14.59 -7.02 27.46
C GLU A 3 -13.19 -6.40 27.28
N SER A 4 -12.52 -6.71 26.16
CA SER A 4 -11.20 -6.17 25.84
C SER A 4 -11.26 -4.68 25.45
N LYS A 5 -12.30 -4.28 24.70
CA LYS A 5 -12.57 -2.87 24.39
C LYS A 5 -12.91 -2.09 25.65
N PHE A 6 -13.70 -2.68 26.54
CA PHE A 6 -14.04 -2.10 27.84
C PHE A 6 -12.80 -1.89 28.71
N GLN A 7 -11.90 -2.88 28.73
CA GLN A 7 -10.63 -2.78 29.43
C GLN A 7 -9.74 -1.67 28.87
N LEU A 8 -9.61 -1.56 27.54
CA LEU A 8 -8.82 -0.51 26.89
C LEU A 8 -9.39 0.88 27.14
N PHE A 9 -10.72 1.03 27.05
CA PHE A 9 -11.41 2.29 27.36
C PHE A 9 -11.14 2.72 28.80
N ASN A 10 -11.26 1.81 29.78
CA ASN A 10 -11.00 2.14 31.18
C ASN A 10 -9.52 2.45 31.47
N LEU A 11 -8.60 1.91 30.67
CA LEU A 11 -7.17 2.13 30.83
C LEU A 11 -6.65 3.34 30.04
N GLN A 12 -7.46 4.00 29.20
CA GLN A 12 -6.98 5.02 28.27
C GLN A 12 -6.24 6.18 28.96
N ASP A 13 -6.68 6.57 30.15
CA ASP A 13 -6.08 7.66 30.96
C ASP A 13 -4.84 7.21 31.75
N THR A 14 -4.48 5.93 31.66
CA THR A 14 -3.30 5.35 32.33
C THR A 14 -2.29 4.77 31.35
N LEU A 15 -2.71 4.46 30.12
CA LEU A 15 -1.85 3.98 29.05
C LEU A 15 -1.06 5.14 28.48
N LYS A 16 0.21 5.22 28.87
CA LYS A 16 1.14 6.24 28.43
C LYS A 16 2.36 5.66 27.73
N THR A 17 2.97 6.46 26.86
CA THR A 17 4.28 6.20 26.28
C THR A 17 5.38 6.32 27.33
N ASN A 18 6.61 5.93 26.98
CA ASN A 18 7.79 6.19 27.80
C ASN A 18 8.15 7.69 27.94
N LEU A 19 7.47 8.57 27.20
CA LEU A 19 7.56 10.02 27.29
C LEU A 19 6.39 10.63 28.09
N ASP A 20 5.62 9.80 28.79
CA ASP A 20 4.46 10.19 29.61
C ASP A 20 3.30 10.82 28.81
N GLU A 21 3.21 10.51 27.51
CA GLU A 21 2.10 10.92 26.65
C GLU A 21 1.01 9.86 26.62
N TYR A 22 -0.27 10.26 26.60
CA TYR A 22 -1.38 9.32 26.40
C TYR A 22 -1.23 8.56 25.08
N PHE A 23 -1.46 7.24 25.11
CA PHE A 23 -1.22 6.34 23.99
C PHE A 23 -2.48 5.66 23.44
N CYS A 24 -3.62 5.78 24.12
CA CYS A 24 -4.88 5.19 23.69
C CYS A 24 -5.93 6.29 23.58
N TYR A 25 -6.61 6.37 22.44
CA TYR A 25 -7.68 7.32 22.19
C TYR A 25 -8.96 6.57 21.81
N MET A 26 -9.99 6.72 22.65
CA MET A 26 -11.33 6.20 22.43
C MET A 26 -12.32 7.27 22.90
N GLU A 27 -13.10 7.84 21.98
CA GLU A 27 -14.14 8.84 22.33
C GLU A 27 -15.32 8.18 23.07
N GLU A 28 -15.67 6.97 22.64
CA GLU A 28 -16.65 6.09 23.26
C GLU A 28 -16.20 4.64 23.13
N ILE A 29 -16.92 3.70 23.76
CA ILE A 29 -16.72 2.26 23.55
C ILE A 29 -17.19 1.95 22.11
N SER A 30 -16.30 2.21 21.16
CA SER A 30 -16.56 2.11 19.74
C SER A 30 -15.91 0.86 19.17
N ASN A 31 -16.23 0.56 17.91
CA ASN A 31 -15.58 -0.52 17.18
C ASN A 31 -14.15 -0.20 16.74
N ILE A 32 -13.70 1.05 16.91
CA ILE A 32 -12.40 1.51 16.47
C ILE A 32 -11.61 1.94 17.70
N VAL A 33 -10.53 1.21 17.98
CA VAL A 33 -9.53 1.59 18.99
C VAL A 33 -8.37 2.27 18.28
N VAL A 34 -8.03 3.48 18.70
CA VAL A 34 -6.88 4.21 18.16
C VAL A 34 -5.74 4.19 19.18
N LEU A 35 -4.61 3.59 18.79
CA LEU A 35 -3.40 3.55 19.61
C LEU A 35 -2.37 4.52 19.03
N THR A 36 -2.21 5.68 19.67
CA THR A 36 -1.27 6.73 19.25
C THR A 36 -1.08 7.79 20.35
N CYS A 37 -0.11 8.69 20.18
CA CYS A 37 0.15 9.80 21.10
C CYS A 37 0.16 11.18 20.40
N PRO A 38 0.07 12.30 21.14
CA PRO A 38 0.07 13.65 20.57
C PRO A 38 1.28 13.94 19.67
N THR A 39 2.49 13.54 20.06
CA THR A 39 3.69 13.72 19.22
C THR A 39 3.55 12.99 17.88
N ASN A 40 3.04 11.75 17.91
CA ASN A 40 2.81 10.97 16.71
C ASN A 40 1.78 11.64 15.79
N LEU A 41 0.67 12.14 16.34
CA LEU A 41 -0.37 12.86 15.60
C LEU A 41 0.15 14.17 15.00
N ASP A 42 0.91 14.96 15.75
CA ASP A 42 1.50 16.21 15.26
C ASP A 42 2.42 15.94 14.07
N ILE A 43 3.30 14.94 14.18
CA ILE A 43 4.18 14.51 13.09
C ILE A 43 3.35 14.07 11.86
N LEU A 44 2.29 13.30 12.08
CA LEU A 44 1.40 12.83 11.02
C LEU A 44 0.74 13.99 10.27
N LEU A 45 0.15 14.93 11.00
CA LEU A 45 -0.62 16.04 10.46
C LEU A 45 0.28 17.13 9.85
N SER A 46 1.46 17.38 10.41
CA SER A 46 2.29 18.55 10.04
C SER A 46 3.45 18.22 9.10
N ARG A 47 3.87 16.95 8.99
CA ARG A 47 5.12 16.59 8.28
C ARG A 47 4.99 15.54 7.19
N SER A 48 3.79 15.00 6.92
CA SER A 48 3.66 13.87 6.02
C SER A 48 2.89 14.15 4.73
N ASN A 49 3.54 13.82 3.62
CA ASN A 49 2.91 13.80 2.29
C ASN A 49 2.54 12.37 1.85
N HIS A 50 3.13 11.35 2.49
CA HIS A 50 2.95 9.94 2.16
C HIS A 50 2.81 9.11 3.43
N ILE A 51 1.72 8.34 3.48
CA ILE A 51 1.39 7.41 4.54
C ILE A 51 1.30 6.02 3.92
N PHE A 52 1.92 5.02 4.55
CA PHE A 52 1.77 3.61 4.16
C PHE A 52 0.84 2.93 5.14
N VAL A 53 -0.07 2.09 4.66
CA VAL A 53 -1.02 1.40 5.53
C VAL A 53 -1.00 -0.08 5.19
N ASP A 54 -0.91 -0.90 6.24
CA ASP A 54 -0.84 -2.36 6.15
C ASP A 54 -1.89 -2.98 7.06
N GLY A 55 -2.63 -3.96 6.54
CA GLY A 55 -3.70 -4.67 7.24
C GLY A 55 -3.29 -6.11 7.57
N THR A 56 -3.79 -6.64 8.68
CA THR A 56 -3.41 -8.00 9.13
C THR A 56 -4.01 -9.15 8.31
N PHE A 57 -5.19 -8.99 7.71
CA PHE A 57 -5.90 -10.06 7.00
C PHE A 57 -6.49 -9.62 5.66
N LEU A 58 -6.41 -10.50 4.65
CA LEU A 58 -6.87 -10.27 3.27
C LEU A 58 -8.41 -10.25 3.10
N HIS A 59 -9.11 -10.99 3.95
CA HIS A 59 -10.56 -11.01 4.02
C HIS A 59 -10.96 -11.53 5.40
N LEU A 60 -11.73 -10.75 6.15
CA LEU A 60 -12.18 -11.18 7.48
C LEU A 60 -13.50 -11.95 7.42
N PRO A 61 -13.57 -13.16 8.00
CA PRO A 61 -14.82 -13.69 8.50
C PRO A 61 -15.38 -12.76 9.58
N LYS A 62 -16.71 -12.66 9.69
CA LYS A 62 -17.46 -11.75 10.60
C LYS A 62 -17.05 -11.78 12.09
N TYR A 63 -16.25 -12.76 12.50
CA TYR A 63 -15.88 -13.03 13.90
C TYR A 63 -14.51 -12.49 14.32
N TYR A 64 -13.75 -11.88 13.41
CA TYR A 64 -12.42 -11.36 13.70
C TYR A 64 -12.41 -9.83 13.71
N ASP A 65 -11.44 -9.23 14.39
CA ASP A 65 -11.13 -7.79 14.30
C ASP A 65 -9.96 -7.59 13.33
N GLN A 66 -9.99 -6.52 12.53
CA GLN A 66 -8.90 -6.15 11.62
C GLN A 66 -8.01 -5.12 12.30
N LEU A 67 -6.71 -5.41 12.34
CA LEU A 67 -5.70 -4.43 12.76
C LEU A 67 -5.16 -3.74 11.51
N TYR A 68 -5.25 -2.42 11.49
CA TYR A 68 -4.55 -1.58 10.52
C TYR A 68 -3.37 -0.93 11.20
N THR A 69 -2.19 -1.11 10.60
CA THR A 69 -0.99 -0.41 10.98
C THR A 69 -0.71 0.66 9.94
N ILE A 70 -0.54 1.89 10.41
CA ILE A 70 -0.22 3.02 9.56
C ILE A 70 1.22 3.39 9.87
N HIS A 71 2.04 3.39 8.83
CA HIS A 71 3.47 3.62 8.88
C HIS A 71 3.80 4.93 8.15
N MET A 72 4.71 5.66 8.78
CA MET A 72 5.33 6.82 8.18
C MET A 72 6.83 6.68 8.19
N LEU A 73 7.48 7.16 7.13
CA LEU A 73 8.93 7.21 7.06
C LEU A 73 9.40 8.60 7.51
N GLN A 74 9.93 8.68 8.73
CA GLN A 74 10.63 9.89 9.21
C GLN A 74 12.05 9.53 9.62
N ASN A 75 13.05 10.11 8.93
CA ASN A 75 14.47 9.85 9.17
C ASN A 75 14.86 8.35 9.21
N GLY A 76 14.10 7.48 8.53
CA GLY A 76 14.34 6.03 8.49
C GLY A 76 13.65 5.19 9.58
N ILE A 77 12.79 5.79 10.41
CA ILE A 77 12.06 5.09 11.48
C ILE A 77 10.57 4.96 11.10
N ASN A 78 10.02 3.75 11.28
CA ASN A 78 8.59 3.48 11.13
C ASN A 78 7.84 3.87 12.41
N VAL A 79 6.86 4.75 12.29
CA VAL A 79 6.00 5.16 13.42
C VAL A 79 4.58 4.66 13.19
N LEU A 80 4.00 4.00 14.20
CA LEU A 80 2.62 3.49 14.22
C LEU A 80 1.66 4.61 14.60
N ILE A 81 0.86 5.12 13.66
CA ILE A 81 0.00 6.30 13.91
C ILE A 81 -1.29 6.27 13.09
N SER A 82 -2.45 6.33 13.73
CA SER A 82 -3.72 6.50 13.02
C SER A 82 -4.07 7.97 12.73
N LEU A 83 -4.32 8.27 11.44
CA LEU A 83 -5.14 9.34 10.83
C LEU A 83 -4.56 10.76 10.54
N ALA A 84 -4.46 11.12 9.24
CA ALA A 84 -4.37 12.50 8.70
C ALA A 84 -4.70 12.59 7.18
N ASN A 85 -5.04 13.79 6.68
CA ASN A 85 -5.28 14.11 5.26
C ASN A 85 -4.01 14.01 4.39
N CYS A 86 -3.61 12.80 4.02
CA CYS A 86 -2.41 12.56 3.22
C CYS A 86 -2.68 11.60 2.04
N ASN A 87 -1.66 11.37 1.21
CA ASN A 87 -1.70 10.30 0.20
C ASN A 87 -1.45 8.96 0.90
N PHE A 88 -2.43 8.06 0.84
CA PHE A 88 -2.33 6.75 1.49
C PHE A 88 -1.98 5.66 0.48
N HIS A 89 -0.91 4.90 0.74
CA HIS A 89 -0.50 3.75 -0.05
C HIS A 89 -1.04 2.46 0.57
N PHE A 90 -1.92 1.77 -0.15
CA PHE A 90 -2.56 0.53 0.29
C PHE A 90 -2.16 -0.65 -0.59
N ASP A 91 -2.30 -1.86 -0.04
CA ASP A 91 -2.52 -3.05 -0.86
C ASP A 91 -3.78 -2.90 -1.74
N TYR A 92 -3.97 -3.81 -2.69
CA TYR A 92 -5.05 -3.70 -3.67
C TYR A 92 -6.42 -4.13 -3.10
N GLU A 93 -6.61 -4.09 -1.77
CA GLU A 93 -7.82 -4.54 -1.11
C GLU A 93 -8.93 -3.48 -1.10
N ILE A 94 -10.09 -3.88 -1.62
CA ILE A 94 -11.26 -2.99 -1.75
C ILE A 94 -11.78 -2.55 -0.38
N SER A 95 -11.72 -3.41 0.63
CA SER A 95 -12.14 -3.11 2.01
C SER A 95 -11.36 -1.94 2.60
N SER A 96 -10.03 -2.00 2.49
CA SER A 96 -9.13 -0.96 2.97
C SER A 96 -9.37 0.38 2.27
N HIS A 97 -9.58 0.35 0.95
CA HIS A 97 -9.92 1.54 0.18
C HIS A 97 -11.29 2.12 0.55
N ASN A 98 -12.31 1.28 0.77
CA ASN A 98 -13.64 1.73 1.14
C ASN A 98 -13.66 2.37 2.53
N ALA A 99 -12.98 1.77 3.51
CA ALA A 99 -12.86 2.32 4.85
C ALA A 99 -12.23 3.72 4.85
N ILE A 100 -11.19 3.94 4.04
CA ILE A 100 -10.57 5.26 3.92
C ILE A 100 -11.43 6.25 3.19
N LYS A 101 -12.19 5.85 2.16
CA LYS A 101 -13.14 6.75 1.51
C LYS A 101 -14.28 7.17 2.44
N GLU A 102 -14.69 6.29 3.35
CA GLU A 102 -15.70 6.58 4.37
C GLU A 102 -15.16 7.54 5.44
N CYS A 103 -13.97 7.26 5.98
CA CYS A 103 -13.38 8.08 7.05
C CYS A 103 -12.72 9.37 6.54
N PHE A 104 -12.16 9.38 5.33
CA PHE A 104 -11.40 10.48 4.72
C PHE A 104 -11.78 10.67 3.25
N PRO A 105 -12.98 11.17 2.97
CA PRO A 105 -13.50 11.28 1.60
C PRO A 105 -12.64 12.15 0.66
N ASN A 106 -11.85 13.07 1.22
CA ASN A 106 -10.96 13.97 0.48
C ASN A 106 -9.54 13.43 0.30
N SER A 107 -9.20 12.28 0.88
CA SER A 107 -7.87 11.69 0.78
C SER A 107 -7.62 11.07 -0.59
N LYS A 108 -6.35 11.06 -1.02
CA LYS A 108 -5.93 10.33 -2.22
C LYS A 108 -5.45 8.95 -1.82
N ILE A 109 -6.06 7.94 -2.43
CA ILE A 109 -5.60 6.56 -2.33
C ILE A 109 -4.59 6.34 -3.46
N MET A 110 -3.43 5.84 -3.09
CA MET A 110 -2.32 5.49 -3.96
C MET A 110 -2.15 3.97 -3.95
N ALA A 111 -1.89 3.38 -5.12
CA ALA A 111 -1.57 1.97 -5.17
C ALA A 111 -0.14 1.71 -4.64
N CYS A 112 0.02 0.71 -3.78
CA CYS A 112 1.33 0.35 -3.26
C CYS A 112 2.19 -0.31 -4.34
N ARG A 113 3.23 0.41 -4.78
CA ARG A 113 4.23 -0.08 -5.76
C ARG A 113 4.99 -1.30 -5.26
N PHE A 114 5.26 -1.36 -3.95
CA PHE A 114 5.96 -2.49 -3.33
C PHE A 114 5.17 -3.79 -3.47
N HIS A 115 3.89 -3.78 -3.10
CA HIS A 115 3.01 -4.95 -3.24
C HIS A 115 2.77 -5.34 -4.71
N LEU A 116 2.69 -4.36 -5.62
CA LEU A 116 2.62 -4.63 -7.06
C LEU A 116 3.88 -5.36 -7.54
N GLY A 117 5.06 -4.85 -7.20
CA GLY A 117 6.34 -5.46 -7.53
C GLY A 117 6.47 -6.87 -6.92
N GLN A 118 6.04 -7.06 -5.67
CA GLN A 118 6.03 -8.40 -5.06
C GLN A 118 5.16 -9.38 -5.85
N ASN A 119 3.96 -8.97 -6.29
CA ASN A 119 3.10 -9.83 -7.10
C ASN A 119 3.72 -10.19 -8.45
N TRP A 120 4.34 -9.22 -9.12
CA TRP A 120 5.07 -9.46 -10.38
C TRP A 120 6.25 -10.40 -10.17
N PHE A 121 7.00 -10.23 -9.09
CA PHE A 121 8.11 -11.13 -8.77
C PHE A 121 7.62 -12.55 -8.44
N ARG A 122 6.52 -12.70 -7.69
CA ARG A 122 5.88 -14.02 -7.46
C ARG A 122 5.49 -14.68 -8.79
N LYS A 123 5.01 -13.91 -9.78
CA LYS A 123 4.73 -14.43 -11.11
C LYS A 123 5.98 -14.94 -11.82
N ILE A 124 7.09 -14.20 -11.76
CA ILE A 124 8.40 -14.66 -12.25
C ILE A 124 8.81 -15.95 -11.55
N GLN A 125 8.71 -16.01 -10.22
CA GLN A 125 9.05 -17.20 -9.43
C GLN A 125 8.19 -18.42 -9.76
N SER A 126 6.94 -18.22 -10.20
CA SER A 126 6.06 -19.33 -10.60
C SER A 126 6.51 -20.04 -11.88
N ASN A 127 7.47 -19.49 -12.61
CA ASN A 127 8.06 -20.09 -13.80
C ASN A 127 9.59 -20.22 -13.62
N SER A 128 10.09 -21.45 -13.58
CA SER A 128 11.51 -21.72 -13.32
C SER A 128 12.46 -21.10 -14.33
N ASP A 129 12.04 -20.97 -15.59
CA ASP A 129 12.88 -20.42 -16.65
C ASP A 129 12.92 -18.89 -16.55
N LEU A 130 11.78 -18.23 -16.33
CA LEU A 130 11.75 -16.79 -16.05
C LEU A 130 12.57 -16.44 -14.80
N LEU A 131 12.52 -17.27 -13.75
CA LEU A 131 13.31 -17.07 -12.55
C LEU A 131 14.82 -17.16 -12.82
N LYS A 132 15.27 -18.13 -13.62
CA LYS A 132 16.67 -18.24 -14.05
C LYS A 132 17.11 -17.02 -14.85
N GLU A 133 16.30 -16.62 -15.84
CA GLU A 133 16.58 -15.44 -16.66
C GLU A 133 16.69 -14.16 -15.81
N ASN A 134 15.71 -13.91 -14.92
CA ASN A 134 15.68 -12.74 -14.05
C ASN A 134 16.91 -12.64 -13.11
N ASN A 135 17.40 -13.78 -12.62
CA ASN A 135 18.58 -13.83 -11.75
C ASN A 135 19.90 -13.71 -12.52
N SER A 136 19.86 -13.85 -13.84
CA SER A 136 21.00 -13.66 -14.71
C SER A 136 21.10 -12.19 -15.19
N LYS A 137 22.15 -11.89 -15.97
CA LYS A 137 22.29 -10.63 -16.72
C LYS A 137 21.89 -10.79 -18.19
N SER A 138 21.01 -11.75 -18.50
CA SER A 138 20.50 -11.95 -19.85
C SER A 138 19.62 -10.79 -20.31
N GLU A 139 19.43 -10.71 -21.62
CA GLU A 139 18.54 -9.72 -22.24
C GLU A 139 17.10 -9.90 -21.76
N ILE A 140 16.61 -11.15 -21.63
CA ILE A 140 15.30 -11.46 -21.06
C ILE A 140 15.22 -11.02 -19.59
N GLY A 141 16.25 -11.29 -18.79
CA GLY A 141 16.29 -10.87 -17.38
C GLY A 141 16.26 -9.35 -17.20
N LEU A 142 16.91 -8.60 -18.08
CA LEU A 142 16.83 -7.14 -18.12
C LEU A 142 15.44 -6.67 -18.57
N TRP A 143 14.89 -7.27 -19.62
CA TRP A 143 13.54 -6.99 -20.13
C TRP A 143 12.45 -7.21 -19.06
N LEU A 144 12.52 -8.30 -18.28
CA LEU A 144 11.61 -8.55 -17.15
C LEU A 144 11.66 -7.42 -16.11
N LYS A 145 12.86 -6.89 -15.81
CA LYS A 145 13.06 -5.79 -14.85
C LYS A 145 12.52 -4.46 -15.39
N CYS A 146 12.51 -4.25 -16.71
CA CYS A 146 11.95 -3.04 -17.30
C CYS A 146 10.45 -2.88 -17.03
N PHE A 147 9.67 -3.97 -16.89
CA PHE A 147 8.27 -3.87 -16.50
C PHE A 147 8.08 -3.21 -15.12
N PHE A 148 8.99 -3.45 -14.17
CA PHE A 148 8.99 -2.80 -12.85
C PHE A 148 9.20 -1.28 -12.95
N ALA A 149 9.88 -0.83 -14.01
CA ALA A 149 10.12 0.60 -14.25
C ALA A 149 8.86 1.33 -14.78
N LEU A 150 7.86 0.62 -15.32
CA LEU A 150 6.62 1.24 -15.81
C LEU A 150 5.89 2.02 -14.72
N GLY A 151 5.98 1.58 -13.47
CA GLY A 151 5.38 2.27 -12.32
C GLY A 151 5.98 3.66 -12.03
N PHE A 152 7.10 4.03 -12.68
CA PHE A 152 7.73 5.35 -12.55
C PHE A 152 7.38 6.30 -13.70
N LEU A 153 6.70 5.82 -14.75
CA LEU A 153 6.26 6.67 -15.85
C LEU A 153 5.05 7.51 -15.46
N PRO A 154 4.91 8.71 -16.03
CA PRO A 154 3.64 9.45 -16.04
C PRO A 154 2.52 8.58 -16.63
N GLU A 155 1.30 8.72 -16.09
CA GLU A 155 0.13 7.91 -16.46
C GLU A 155 -0.09 7.81 -17.97
N ASN A 156 0.01 8.95 -18.67
CA ASN A 156 -0.20 9.04 -20.11
C ASN A 156 0.89 8.35 -20.94
N LEU A 157 2.03 7.98 -20.34
CA LEU A 157 3.15 7.30 -20.99
C LEU A 157 3.24 5.81 -20.61
N VAL A 158 2.46 5.32 -19.64
CA VAL A 158 2.50 3.92 -19.21
C VAL A 158 2.10 2.99 -20.35
N GLY A 159 1.07 3.35 -21.13
CA GLY A 159 0.63 2.60 -22.30
C GLY A 159 1.72 2.49 -23.36
N ASP A 160 2.28 3.63 -23.77
CA ASP A 160 3.37 3.69 -24.75
C ASP A 160 4.63 2.94 -24.27
N GLY A 161 4.97 3.07 -22.99
CA GLY A 161 6.07 2.33 -22.38
C GLY A 161 5.86 0.82 -22.43
N PHE A 162 4.64 0.35 -22.14
CA PHE A 162 4.30 -1.06 -22.26
C PHE A 162 4.37 -1.55 -23.71
N SER A 163 3.82 -0.79 -24.67
CA SER A 163 3.91 -1.09 -26.10
C SER A 163 5.37 -1.21 -26.56
N CYS A 164 6.22 -0.26 -26.18
CA CYS A 164 7.65 -0.30 -26.50
C CYS A 164 8.34 -1.58 -25.96
N LEU A 165 8.02 -2.02 -24.74
CA LEU A 165 8.58 -3.25 -24.17
C LEU A 165 8.09 -4.50 -24.90
N THR A 166 6.85 -4.52 -25.38
CA THR A 166 6.31 -5.67 -26.12
C THR A 166 6.82 -5.74 -27.55
N GLU A 167 6.98 -4.60 -28.23
CA GLU A 167 7.54 -4.52 -29.58
C GLU A 167 9.02 -4.94 -29.64
N ASN A 168 9.78 -4.60 -28.60
CA ASN A 168 11.21 -4.90 -28.49
C ASN A 168 11.49 -6.13 -27.60
N ALA A 169 10.54 -7.06 -27.49
CA ALA A 169 10.71 -8.24 -26.65
C ALA A 169 11.83 -9.15 -27.18
N PRO A 170 12.80 -9.56 -26.34
CA PRO A 170 13.88 -10.47 -26.74
C PRO A 170 13.43 -11.95 -26.77
N THR A 171 12.13 -12.21 -26.78
CA THR A 171 11.54 -13.54 -26.69
C THR A 171 10.15 -13.56 -27.31
N ASP A 172 9.77 -14.72 -27.87
CA ASP A 172 8.40 -14.99 -28.34
C ASP A 172 7.47 -15.43 -27.18
N ASN A 173 8.00 -15.58 -25.96
CA ASN A 173 7.22 -15.95 -24.78
C ASN A 173 6.65 -14.72 -24.06
N PHE A 174 5.46 -14.31 -24.46
CA PHE A 174 4.75 -13.15 -23.89
C PHE A 174 3.98 -13.44 -22.60
N TYR A 175 4.06 -14.64 -22.02
CA TYR A 175 3.28 -15.03 -20.83
C TYR A 175 3.38 -14.03 -19.66
N PHE A 176 4.58 -13.50 -19.40
CA PHE A 176 4.76 -12.50 -18.35
C PHE A 176 4.17 -11.14 -18.76
N ALA A 177 4.44 -10.70 -19.99
CA ALA A 177 3.90 -9.44 -20.51
C ALA A 177 2.36 -9.44 -20.50
N ASP A 178 1.72 -10.54 -20.93
CA ASP A 178 0.26 -10.71 -20.89
C ASP A 178 -0.29 -10.62 -19.47
N TYR A 179 0.39 -11.26 -18.51
CA TYR A 179 0.03 -11.15 -17.10
C TYR A 179 0.14 -9.70 -16.60
N ILE A 180 1.22 -8.99 -16.96
CA ILE A 180 1.40 -7.58 -16.60
C ILE A 180 0.31 -6.73 -17.25
N TYR A 181 -0.01 -6.93 -18.53
CA TYR A 181 -1.08 -6.24 -19.23
C TYR A 181 -2.41 -6.41 -18.50
N LEU A 182 -2.78 -7.64 -18.14
CA LEU A 182 -4.00 -7.91 -17.38
C LEU A 182 -3.96 -7.21 -16.00
N THR A 183 -2.83 -7.28 -15.29
CA THR A 183 -2.71 -6.69 -13.95
C THR A 183 -2.77 -5.17 -14.00
N ILE A 184 -2.09 -4.54 -14.95
CA ILE A 184 -2.09 -3.09 -15.20
C ILE A 184 -3.45 -2.64 -15.72
N MET A 185 -4.07 -3.32 -16.69
CA MET A 185 -5.42 -2.99 -17.17
C MET A 185 -6.47 -3.10 -16.07
N TYR A 186 -6.40 -4.13 -15.22
CA TYR A 186 -7.34 -4.31 -14.13
C TYR A 186 -7.15 -3.25 -13.04
N ALA A 187 -5.89 -2.86 -12.78
CA ALA A 187 -5.56 -1.76 -11.90
C ALA A 187 -5.98 -0.39 -12.48
N LEU A 188 -5.71 -0.13 -13.77
CA LEU A 188 -6.08 1.08 -14.50
C LEU A 188 -7.58 1.26 -14.62
N LYS A 189 -8.34 0.23 -15.03
CA LYS A 189 -9.81 0.36 -15.23
C LYS A 189 -10.58 0.62 -13.94
N ARG A 190 -10.04 0.22 -12.79
CA ARG A 190 -10.72 0.34 -11.49
C ARG A 190 -10.20 1.50 -10.65
N PHE A 191 -9.00 1.99 -10.95
CA PHE A 191 -8.25 2.94 -10.12
C PHE A 191 -7.44 3.95 -10.96
N PHE A 192 -7.93 4.35 -12.15
CA PHE A 192 -7.23 5.22 -13.12
C PHE A 192 -6.61 6.47 -12.46
N HIS A 193 -7.34 7.16 -11.58
CA HIS A 193 -6.83 8.32 -10.83
C HIS A 193 -5.93 7.99 -9.60
N GLN A 194 -5.81 6.72 -9.22
CA GLN A 194 -5.26 6.26 -7.93
C GLN A 194 -3.98 5.40 -8.07
N LEU A 195 -3.69 4.80 -9.23
CA LEU A 195 -2.38 4.14 -9.43
C LEU A 195 -1.24 5.12 -9.73
N PHE A 196 -1.57 6.22 -10.41
CA PHE A 196 -0.59 7.10 -11.04
C PHE A 196 -0.69 8.55 -10.55
N GLY A 197 -1.33 8.76 -9.40
CA GLY A 197 -1.62 10.06 -8.80
C GLY A 197 -0.44 11.04 -8.86
N LEU A 198 -0.45 11.83 -9.93
CA LEU A 198 0.14 13.14 -10.19
C LEU A 198 1.45 13.44 -9.44
N ILE A 199 2.57 13.17 -10.13
CA ILE A 199 3.73 14.08 -10.07
C ILE A 199 3.26 15.37 -10.74
N ASN A 200 2.76 16.32 -9.96
CA ASN A 200 2.77 17.72 -10.36
C ASN A 200 4.21 18.20 -10.19
N LEU A 201 4.92 18.41 -11.31
CA LEU A 201 5.89 19.50 -11.39
C LEU A 201 5.12 20.79 -11.68
#